data_AF-A0A3A8E8K9-F1
#
_entry.id   AF-A0A3A8E8K9-F1
#
_cell.length_a   1.000
_cell.length_b   1.000
_cell.length_c   1.000
_cell.angle_alpha   90.00
_cell.angle_beta   90.00
_cell.angle_gamma   90.00
#
_symmetry.space_group_name_H-M   'P 1'
#
loop_
_entity.id
_entity.type
_entity.pdbx_description
1 polymer ?
#
loop_
_entity_poly.entity_id
_entity_poly.type
_entity_poly.pdbx_seq_one_letter_code
_entity_poly.pdbx_strand_id
1 'polypeptide(L)'
;MIHHIPNVLSKEQVQYFRDEMERIEWINGKVTAGTLSALVKQNQQLPEDHPLTHHLSNIILESLGQHPLFLSAAIPLDIIPPLFNRYENNESFGFHVDNSIRRIRGTNERLRTDLSCTVFLSEPDEYEGG
;
A
#
# COMPACT_ATOMS: atom_id res chain seq x y z
N MET A 1 -4.80 5.55 -17.66
CA MET A 1 -6.03 6.10 -17.06
C MET A 1 -5.94 5.84 -15.57
N ILE A 2 -6.18 6.86 -14.73
CA ILE A 2 -6.16 6.73 -13.26
C ILE A 2 -7.60 6.94 -12.80
N HIS A 3 -8.09 6.09 -11.89
CA HIS A 3 -9.42 6.21 -11.30
C HIS A 3 -9.30 6.58 -9.82
N HIS A 4 -10.09 7.56 -9.39
CA HIS A 4 -10.23 7.90 -7.97
C HIS A 4 -11.48 7.21 -7.42
N ILE A 5 -11.29 6.47 -6.33
CA ILE A 5 -12.35 5.72 -5.65
C ILE A 5 -12.44 6.32 -4.23
N PRO A 6 -13.41 7.23 -4.00
CA PRO A 6 -13.49 7.94 -2.72
C PRO A 6 -14.06 7.02 -1.64
N ASN A 7 -13.74 7.32 -0.38
CA ASN A 7 -14.37 6.72 0.80
C ASN A 7 -14.27 5.18 0.87
N VAL A 8 -13.15 4.62 0.36
CA VAL A 8 -12.82 3.20 0.58
C VAL A 8 -12.68 2.90 2.08
N LEU A 9 -12.22 3.87 2.87
CA LEU A 9 -12.24 3.79 4.33
C LEU A 9 -12.99 5.01 4.88
N SER A 10 -13.70 4.83 5.99
CA SER A 10 -14.26 5.94 6.76
C SER A 10 -13.15 6.70 7.49
N LYS A 11 -13.42 7.93 7.93
CA LYS A 11 -12.45 8.73 8.69
C LYS A 11 -12.08 8.07 10.02
N GLU A 12 -13.03 7.41 10.66
CA GLU A 12 -12.81 6.63 11.90
C GLU A 12 -11.91 5.42 11.64
N GLN A 13 -12.10 4.73 10.51
CA GLN A 13 -11.20 3.65 10.11
C GLN A 13 -9.80 4.18 9.82
N VAL A 14 -9.65 5.30 9.10
CA VAL A 14 -8.34 5.91 8.86
C VAL A 14 -7.66 6.28 10.18
N GLN A 15 -8.39 6.89 11.13
CA GLN A 15 -7.83 7.20 12.44
C GLN A 15 -7.38 5.94 13.19
N TYR A 16 -8.20 4.88 13.19
CA TYR A 16 -7.84 3.59 13.78
C TYR A 16 -6.54 3.02 13.18
N PHE A 17 -6.39 3.08 11.86
CA PHE A 17 -5.17 2.63 11.19
C PHE A 17 -3.96 3.42 11.69
N ARG A 18 -4.06 4.76 11.75
CA ARG A 18 -2.96 5.61 12.23
C ARG A 18 -2.59 5.27 13.68
N ASP A 19 -3.57 5.18 14.57
CA ASP A 19 -3.36 4.88 15.99
C ASP A 19 -2.65 3.53 16.22
N GLU A 20 -2.99 2.50 15.43
CA GLU A 20 -2.34 1.20 15.54
C GLU A 20 -0.94 1.20 14.92
N MET A 21 -0.74 1.86 13.78
CA MET A 21 0.56 1.92 13.10
C MET A 21 1.60 2.77 13.87
N GLU A 22 1.16 3.70 14.71
CA GLU A 22 2.05 4.46 15.61
C GLU A 22 2.68 3.59 16.71
N ARG A 23 2.09 2.43 17.02
CA ARG A 23 2.53 1.56 18.12
C ARG A 23 3.65 0.61 17.74
N ILE A 24 4.03 0.55 16.47
CA ILE A 24 5.03 -0.41 15.98
C ILE A 24 6.16 0.29 15.25
N GLU A 25 7.31 -0.39 15.21
CA GLU A 25 8.50 0.13 14.56
C GLU A 25 8.36 0.05 13.03
N TRP A 26 8.63 1.19 12.39
CA TRP A 26 8.71 1.30 10.94
C TRP A 26 10.14 0.97 10.49
N ILE A 27 10.27 0.14 9.46
CA ILE A 27 11.57 -0.29 8.93
C ILE A 27 11.88 0.42 7.61
N ASN A 28 13.14 0.35 7.17
CA ASN A 28 13.55 0.91 5.88
C ASN A 28 12.82 0.23 4.71
N GLY A 29 12.07 0.99 3.92
CA GLY A 29 11.23 0.44 2.86
C GLY A 29 11.98 -0.07 1.63
N LYS A 30 13.31 0.12 1.52
CA LYS A 30 14.12 -0.52 0.47
C LYS A 30 14.07 -2.04 0.51
N VAL A 31 13.80 -2.63 1.67
CA VAL A 31 13.73 -4.08 1.88
C VAL A 31 12.65 -4.75 1.02
N THR A 32 11.67 -3.98 0.53
CA THR A 32 10.48 -4.50 -0.16
C THR A 32 10.39 -4.10 -1.63
N ALA A 33 11.28 -3.23 -2.08
CA ALA A 33 11.35 -2.82 -3.47
C ALA A 33 11.98 -3.90 -4.35
N GLY A 34 11.53 -3.96 -5.60
CA GLY A 34 12.26 -4.68 -6.65
C GLY A 34 13.62 -4.03 -6.92
N THR A 35 14.53 -4.76 -7.56
CA THR A 35 15.93 -4.33 -7.78
C THR A 35 16.06 -2.94 -8.39
N LEU A 36 15.20 -2.60 -9.37
CA LEU A 36 15.21 -1.29 -10.03
C LEU A 36 14.66 -0.18 -9.12
N SER A 37 13.52 -0.43 -8.48
CA SER A 37 12.85 0.57 -7.63
C SER A 37 13.61 0.81 -6.32
N ALA A 38 14.36 -0.16 -5.83
CA ALA A 38 15.16 -0.03 -4.59
C ALA A 38 16.25 1.05 -4.68
N LEU A 39 16.72 1.36 -5.89
CA LEU A 39 17.73 2.39 -6.14
C LEU A 39 17.22 3.81 -5.87
N VAL A 40 15.91 4.02 -6.00
CA VAL A 40 15.26 5.33 -5.91
C VAL A 40 14.22 5.42 -4.79
N LYS A 41 14.05 4.36 -4.00
CA LYS A 41 13.14 4.31 -2.85
C LYS A 41 13.87 4.77 -1.58
N GLN A 42 13.42 5.86 -0.99
CA GLN A 42 13.83 6.32 0.33
C GLN A 42 12.56 6.60 1.13
N ASN A 43 12.13 5.62 1.92
CA ASN A 43 10.92 5.74 2.73
C ASN A 43 10.94 4.71 3.86
N GLN A 44 9.85 4.68 4.61
CA GLN A 44 9.61 3.72 5.67
C GLN A 44 8.47 2.78 5.29
N GLN A 45 8.48 1.57 5.84
CA GLN A 45 7.42 0.59 5.66
C GLN A 45 7.18 -0.22 6.93
N LEU A 46 5.94 -0.64 7.16
CA LEU A 46 5.69 -1.70 8.13
C LEU A 46 6.32 -3.03 7.68
N PRO A 47 6.83 -3.86 8.62
CA PRO A 47 7.29 -5.19 8.30
C PRO A 47 6.15 -6.03 7.70
N GLU A 48 6.42 -6.70 6.58
CA GLU A 48 5.38 -7.42 5.82
C GLU A 48 4.82 -8.64 6.57
N ASP A 49 5.63 -9.23 7.44
CA ASP A 49 5.31 -10.40 8.27
C ASP A 49 4.73 -10.02 9.65
N HIS A 50 4.59 -8.71 9.93
CA HIS A 50 4.03 -8.26 11.20
C HIS A 50 2.52 -8.55 11.26
N PRO A 51 1.99 -9.11 12.37
CA PRO A 51 0.56 -9.41 12.51
C PRO A 51 -0.36 -8.20 12.27
N LEU A 52 0.06 -7.01 12.69
CA LEU A 52 -0.68 -5.77 12.42
C LEU A 52 -0.79 -5.47 10.93
N THR A 53 0.28 -5.68 10.16
CA THR A 53 0.27 -5.47 8.70
C THR A 53 -0.77 -6.35 8.02
N HIS A 54 -0.86 -7.62 8.43
CA HIS A 54 -1.88 -8.55 7.94
C HIS A 54 -3.30 -8.13 8.37
N HIS A 55 -3.47 -7.73 9.62
CA HIS A 55 -4.75 -7.27 10.15
C HIS A 55 -5.30 -6.07 9.37
N LEU A 56 -4.50 -5.01 9.22
CA LEU A 56 -4.91 -3.80 8.50
C LEU A 56 -5.10 -4.07 7.00
N SER A 57 -4.30 -4.97 6.42
CA SER A 57 -4.46 -5.43 5.03
C SER A 57 -5.83 -6.06 4.80
N ASN A 58 -6.28 -6.94 5.71
CA ASN A 58 -7.56 -7.62 5.59
C ASN A 58 -8.72 -6.63 5.59
N ILE A 59 -8.66 -5.59 6.43
CA ILE A 59 -9.71 -4.54 6.46
C ILE A 59 -9.78 -3.79 5.12
N ILE A 60 -8.62 -3.44 4.53
CA ILE A 60 -8.58 -2.79 3.20
C ILE A 60 -9.17 -3.73 2.13
N LEU A 61 -8.76 -4.99 2.12
CA LEU A 61 -9.22 -5.97 1.13
C LEU A 61 -10.72 -6.24 1.24
N GLU A 62 -11.26 -6.33 2.45
CA GLU A 62 -12.69 -6.46 2.68
C GLU A 62 -13.45 -5.24 2.15
N SER A 63 -12.97 -4.03 2.45
CA SER A 63 -13.62 -2.81 1.97
C SER A 63 -13.59 -2.69 0.44
N LEU A 64 -12.45 -2.95 -0.18
CA LEU A 64 -12.32 -2.97 -1.65
C LEU A 64 -13.21 -4.03 -2.28
N GLY A 65 -13.28 -5.22 -1.68
CA GLY A 65 -14.12 -6.33 -2.14
C GLY A 65 -15.63 -6.05 -2.07
N GLN A 66 -16.05 -5.08 -1.26
CA GLN A 66 -17.43 -4.64 -1.15
C GLN A 66 -17.71 -3.34 -1.93
N HIS A 67 -16.70 -2.68 -2.50
CA HIS A 67 -16.83 -1.38 -3.15
C HIS A 67 -17.18 -1.50 -4.65
N PRO A 68 -18.43 -1.22 -5.09
CA PRO A 68 -18.86 -1.54 -6.46
C PRO A 68 -18.06 -0.84 -7.56
N LEU A 69 -17.62 0.40 -7.33
CA LEU A 69 -16.76 1.13 -8.28
C LEU A 69 -15.36 0.53 -8.40
N PHE A 70 -14.82 -0.06 -7.33
CA PHE A 70 -13.52 -0.72 -7.40
C PHE A 70 -13.63 -2.01 -8.20
N LEU A 71 -14.66 -2.82 -7.91
CA LEU A 71 -14.90 -4.07 -8.62
C LEU A 71 -15.11 -3.86 -10.12
N SER A 72 -15.85 -2.82 -10.52
CA SER A 72 -16.10 -2.54 -11.93
C SER A 72 -14.89 -1.95 -12.65
N ALA A 73 -14.06 -1.16 -11.97
CA ALA A 73 -12.88 -0.53 -12.57
C ALA A 73 -11.67 -1.48 -12.62
N ALA A 74 -11.44 -2.26 -11.57
CA ALA A 74 -10.24 -3.08 -11.41
C ALA A 74 -10.44 -4.55 -11.81
N ILE A 75 -11.67 -5.07 -11.72
CA ILE A 75 -12.03 -6.47 -12.01
C ILE A 75 -11.01 -7.45 -11.39
N PRO A 76 -10.83 -7.41 -10.05
CA PRO A 76 -9.70 -8.07 -9.40
C PRO A 76 -9.83 -9.60 -9.50
N LEU A 77 -8.78 -10.25 -10.02
CA LEU A 77 -8.63 -11.71 -9.95
C LEU A 77 -7.86 -12.11 -8.68
N ASP A 78 -6.67 -11.55 -8.50
CA ASP A 78 -5.81 -11.72 -7.34
C ASP A 78 -5.24 -10.37 -6.91
N ILE A 79 -5.04 -10.18 -5.60
CA ILE A 79 -4.47 -8.95 -5.03
C ILE A 79 -3.24 -9.31 -4.20
N ILE A 80 -2.11 -8.68 -4.50
CA ILE A 80 -0.92 -8.77 -3.63
C ILE A 80 -1.28 -8.09 -2.29
N PRO A 81 -1.02 -8.74 -1.14
CA PRO A 81 -1.33 -8.14 0.17
C PRO A 81 -0.84 -6.69 0.27
N PRO A 82 -1.70 -5.75 0.72
CA PRO A 82 -1.35 -4.35 0.89
C PRO A 82 -0.05 -4.14 1.69
N LEU A 83 0.74 -3.16 1.25
CA LEU A 83 1.93 -2.70 1.95
C LEU A 83 1.68 -1.30 2.49
N PHE A 84 2.13 -1.03 3.71
CA PHE A 84 1.96 0.27 4.37
C PHE A 84 3.27 1.02 4.36
N ASN A 85 3.31 2.10 3.58
CA ASN A 85 4.49 2.96 3.46
C ASN A 85 4.24 4.30 4.15
N ARG A 86 5.30 4.87 4.71
CA ARG A 86 5.32 6.22 5.29
C ARG A 86 6.47 7.00 4.67
N TYR A 87 6.22 8.29 4.42
CA TYR A 87 7.18 9.23 3.86
C TYR A 87 7.23 10.46 4.78
N GLU A 88 8.40 10.76 5.31
CA GLU A 88 8.68 11.92 6.16
C GLU A 88 9.99 12.59 5.74
N ASN A 89 10.21 13.86 6.09
CA ASN A 89 11.53 14.51 6.03
C ASN A 89 12.32 14.31 4.71
N ASN A 90 11.77 14.74 3.57
CA ASN A 90 12.36 14.59 2.22
C ASN A 90 12.52 13.14 1.72
N GLU A 91 11.93 12.16 2.41
CA GLU A 91 11.74 10.82 1.86
C GLU A 91 10.94 10.89 0.56
N SER A 92 11.28 10.03 -0.39
CA SER A 92 10.68 10.02 -1.72
C SER A 92 10.81 8.66 -2.38
N PHE A 93 9.98 8.45 -3.40
CA PHE A 93 10.14 7.32 -4.32
C PHE A 93 10.33 7.89 -5.72
N GLY A 94 11.57 7.93 -6.19
CA GLY A 94 11.89 8.48 -7.50
C GLY A 94 11.23 7.73 -8.66
N PHE A 95 11.23 8.35 -9.84
CA PHE A 95 10.64 7.79 -11.05
C PHE A 95 11.13 6.37 -11.33
N HIS A 96 10.18 5.45 -11.50
CA HIS A 96 10.43 4.05 -11.80
C HIS A 96 9.24 3.42 -12.52
N VAL A 97 9.44 2.17 -12.94
CA VAL A 97 8.39 1.30 -13.47
C VAL A 97 8.31 0.08 -12.55
N ASP A 98 7.12 -0.30 -12.15
CA ASP A 98 6.90 -1.51 -11.35
C ASP A 98 7.28 -2.78 -12.12
N ASN A 99 7.73 -3.81 -11.40
CA ASN A 99 7.98 -5.11 -12.02
C ASN A 99 6.66 -5.69 -12.53
N SER A 100 6.65 -6.16 -13.78
CA SER A 100 5.48 -6.75 -14.44
C SER A 100 5.00 -8.06 -13.81
N ILE A 101 5.89 -8.76 -13.10
CA ILE A 101 5.59 -9.98 -12.34
C ILE A 101 6.13 -9.82 -10.92
N ARG A 102 5.29 -10.04 -9.92
CA ARG A 102 5.68 -10.07 -8.51
C ARG A 102 5.38 -11.43 -7.89
N ARG A 103 6.22 -11.85 -6.94
CA ARG A 103 5.94 -13.00 -6.07
C ARG A 103 5.17 -12.52 -4.84
N ILE A 104 4.18 -13.30 -4.42
CA ILE A 104 3.58 -13.11 -3.09
C ILE A 104 4.58 -13.64 -2.06
N ARG A 105 4.96 -12.81 -1.09
CA ARG A 105 5.89 -13.24 -0.04
C ARG A 105 5.26 -14.35 0.80
N GLY A 106 6.07 -15.33 1.18
CA GLY A 106 5.61 -16.51 1.91
C GLY A 106 4.97 -17.60 1.04
N THR A 107 4.81 -17.38 -0.27
CA THR A 107 4.27 -18.40 -1.20
C THR A 107 5.17 -18.59 -2.43
N ASN A 108 4.86 -19.60 -3.25
CA ASN A 108 5.51 -19.82 -4.55
C ASN A 108 4.76 -19.14 -5.71
N GLU A 109 3.71 -18.38 -5.41
CA GLU A 109 2.84 -17.78 -6.41
C GLU A 109 3.46 -16.55 -7.05
N ARG A 110 3.11 -16.33 -8.31
CA ARG A 110 3.54 -15.18 -9.10
C ARG A 110 2.31 -14.54 -9.72
N LEU A 111 2.17 -13.24 -9.55
CA LEU A 111 1.09 -12.45 -10.10
C LEU A 111 1.64 -11.49 -11.14
N ARG A 112 0.89 -11.32 -12.22
CA ARG A 112 1.09 -10.21 -13.15
C ARG A 112 0.49 -8.95 -12.53
N THR A 113 1.24 -7.86 -12.54
CA THR A 113 0.84 -6.58 -11.95
C THR A 113 0.12 -5.73 -12.98
N ASP A 114 -1.15 -6.04 -13.23
CA ASP A 114 -1.98 -5.32 -14.20
C ASP A 114 -2.31 -3.89 -13.77
N LEU A 115 -2.52 -3.70 -12.47
CA LEU A 115 -2.92 -2.45 -11.86
C LEU A 115 -2.12 -2.22 -10.58
N SER A 116 -1.81 -0.95 -10.32
CA SER A 116 -1.33 -0.46 -9.02
C SER A 116 -2.42 0.38 -8.37
N CYS A 117 -2.47 0.35 -7.04
CA CYS A 117 -3.47 1.06 -6.24
C CYS A 117 -2.81 1.64 -4.99
N THR A 118 -3.21 2.86 -4.63
CA THR A 118 -2.81 3.53 -3.38
C THR A 118 -4.06 3.90 -2.61
N VAL A 119 -4.16 3.44 -1.36
CA VAL A 119 -5.16 3.90 -0.40
C VAL A 119 -4.47 4.93 0.50
N PHE A 120 -4.95 6.17 0.47
CA PHE A 120 -4.40 7.25 1.29
C PHE A 120 -4.87 7.10 2.74
N LEU A 121 -3.94 7.23 3.69
CA LEU A 121 -4.17 7.14 5.13
C LEU A 121 -3.79 8.42 5.87
N SER A 122 -3.54 9.50 5.13
CA SER A 122 -3.27 10.85 5.63
C SER A 122 -3.99 11.83 4.72
N GLU A 123 -4.49 12.91 5.31
CA GLU A 123 -5.17 13.95 4.55
C GLU A 123 -4.14 14.77 3.75
N PRO A 124 -4.48 15.24 2.54
CA PRO A 124 -3.55 15.97 1.69
C PRO A 124 -3.11 17.32 2.26
N ASP A 125 -3.82 17.87 3.25
CA ASP A 125 -3.46 19.09 3.96
C ASP A 125 -2.57 18.85 5.19
N GLU A 126 -2.30 17.59 5.55
CA GLU A 126 -1.42 17.22 6.67
C GLU A 126 0.07 17.18 6.28
N TYR A 127 0.41 17.30 5.00
CA TYR A 127 1.79 17.25 4.51
C TYR A 127 2.04 18.21 3.35
N GLU A 128 3.31 18.60 3.18
CA GLU A 128 3.77 19.35 2.02
C GLU A 128 4.55 18.41 1.08
N GLY A 129 4.24 18.44 -0.21
CA GLY A 129 4.83 17.53 -1.20
C GLY A 129 4.04 16.23 -1.33
N GLY A 130 4.74 15.10 -1.42
CA GLY A 130 4.19 13.78 -1.80
C GLY A 130 4.62 13.39 -3.21
#